data_AF-A0A7V2XK78-F1
#
_entry.id   AF-A0A7V2XK78-F1
#
_cell.length_a   1.000
_cell.length_b   1.000
_cell.length_c   1.000
_cell.angle_alpha   90.00
_cell.angle_beta   90.00
_cell.angle_gamma   90.00
#
_symmetry.space_group_name_H-M   'P 1'
#
loop_
_entity.id
_entity.type
_entity.pdbx_description
1 polymer ?
#
loop_
_entity_poly.entity_id
_entity_poly.type
_entity_poly.pdbx_seq_one_letter_code
_entity_poly.pdbx_strand_id
1 'polypeptide(L)'
;YAVLAHQSLMTGLNKLELNEEALADDLNAAWEVLAEPIQTVMRRYGVPGAYEKLKEVTRGKSVTKEALHALIVSLEIPQADKDRLLAMTPASYIGKAVELAQRV
;
A
#
# COMPACT_ATOMS: atom_id res chain seq x y z
N TYR A 1 -5.67 35.07 21.80
CA TYR A 1 -6.18 34.24 20.67
C TYR A 1 -5.57 32.84 20.63
N ALA A 2 -4.24 32.66 20.75
CA ALA A 2 -3.61 31.32 20.72
C ALA A 2 -4.16 30.34 21.77
N VAL A 3 -4.38 30.78 23.01
CA VAL A 3 -4.91 29.93 24.10
C VAL A 3 -6.30 29.37 23.76
N LEU A 4 -7.18 30.20 23.19
CA LEU A 4 -8.52 29.78 22.78
C LEU A 4 -8.46 28.77 21.63
N ALA A 5 -7.55 28.97 20.67
CA ALA A 5 -7.35 28.03 19.56
C ALA A 5 -6.89 26.65 20.07
N HIS A 6 -5.97 26.60 21.03
CA HIS A 6 -5.53 25.35 21.63
C HIS A 6 -6.65 24.62 22.39
N GLN A 7 -7.49 25.34 23.12
CA GLN A 7 -8.63 24.74 23.81
C GLN A 7 -9.64 24.12 22.84
N SER A 8 -9.96 24.83 21.76
CA SER A 8 -10.84 24.32 20.70
C SER A 8 -10.24 23.09 19.99
N LEU A 9 -8.93 23.10 19.72
CA LEU A 9 -8.23 21.95 19.14
C LEU A 9 -8.33 20.72 20.04
N MET A 10 -7.99 20.84 21.33
CA MET A 10 -8.07 19.73 22.28
C MET A 10 -9.49 19.18 22.41
N THR A 11 -10.48 20.07 22.41
CA THR A 11 -11.90 19.67 22.44
C THR A 11 -12.31 18.92 21.17
N GLY A 12 -11.80 19.33 20.01
CA GLY A 12 -12.03 18.63 18.75
C GLY A 12 -11.37 17.25 18.70
N LEU A 13 -10.10 17.15 19.09
CA LEU A 13 -9.34 15.90 19.11
C LEU A 13 -10.00 14.84 20.01
N ASN A 14 -10.52 15.24 21.17
CA ASN A 14 -11.21 14.34 22.10
C ASN A 14 -12.55 13.79 21.58
N LYS A 15 -13.06 14.31 20.46
CA LYS A 15 -14.31 13.83 19.83
C LYS A 15 -14.06 12.92 18.63
N LEU A 16 -12.80 12.75 18.22
CA LEU A 16 -12.48 11.92 17.07
C LEU A 16 -12.58 10.45 17.44
N GLU A 17 -13.30 9.70 16.62
CA GLU A 17 -13.37 8.24 16.68
C GLU A 17 -12.92 7.69 15.33
N LEU A 18 -12.21 6.56 15.37
CA LEU A 18 -11.70 5.91 14.17
C LEU A 18 -12.83 5.17 13.47
N ASN A 19 -13.04 5.47 12.18
CA ASN A 19 -13.90 4.65 11.33
C ASN A 19 -13.05 3.59 10.62
N GLU A 20 -12.89 2.44 11.25
CA GLU A 20 -12.06 1.34 10.73
C GLU A 20 -12.61 0.75 9.42
N GLU A 21 -13.93 0.66 9.30
CA GLU A 21 -14.59 0.09 8.11
C GLU A 21 -14.32 0.93 6.87
N ALA A 22 -14.51 2.25 6.96
CA ALA A 22 -14.23 3.15 5.84
C ALA A 22 -12.76 3.11 5.41
N LEU A 23 -11.83 3.03 6.36
CA LEU A 23 -10.40 2.91 6.05
C LEU A 23 -10.06 1.56 5.39
N ALA A 24 -10.65 0.47 5.88
CA ALA A 24 -10.45 -0.85 5.32
C ALA A 24 -10.97 -0.93 3.88
N ASP A 25 -12.13 -0.35 3.60
CA ASP A 25 -12.73 -0.30 2.27
C ASP A 25 -11.88 0.51 1.29
N ASP A 26 -11.43 1.69 1.70
CA ASP A 26 -10.53 2.53 0.89
C ASP A 26 -9.22 1.79 0.56
N LEU A 27 -8.62 1.11 1.55
CA LEU A 27 -7.40 0.31 1.35
C LEU A 27 -7.66 -0.90 0.45
N ASN A 28 -8.81 -1.56 0.57
CA ASN A 28 -9.18 -2.68 -0.28
C ASN A 28 -9.48 -2.27 -1.72
N ALA A 29 -9.81 -1.00 -1.97
CA ALA A 29 -9.98 -0.45 -3.31
C ALA A 29 -8.65 -0.01 -3.95
N ALA A 30 -7.66 0.37 -3.15
CA ALA A 30 -6.41 0.99 -3.60
C ALA A 30 -5.27 -0.02 -3.87
N TRP A 31 -5.50 -1.05 -4.69
CA TRP A 31 -4.48 -2.06 -5.00
C TRP A 31 -3.30 -1.53 -5.80
N GLU A 32 -3.45 -0.41 -6.50
CA GLU A 32 -2.39 0.28 -7.24
C GLU A 32 -1.19 0.66 -6.38
N VAL A 33 -1.35 0.81 -5.06
CA VAL A 33 -0.24 1.15 -4.16
C VAL A 33 0.80 0.03 -4.07
N LEU A 34 0.42 -1.22 -4.37
CA LEU A 34 1.33 -2.36 -4.41
C LEU A 34 2.17 -2.42 -5.69
N ALA A 35 1.94 -1.52 -6.65
CA ALA A 35 2.74 -1.44 -7.87
C ALA A 35 4.23 -1.18 -7.56
N GLU A 36 4.53 -0.26 -6.64
CA GLU A 36 5.91 0.09 -6.27
C GLU A 36 6.69 -1.08 -5.64
N PRO A 37 6.19 -1.80 -4.61
CA PRO A 37 6.96 -2.90 -4.03
C PRO A 37 7.19 -4.04 -5.02
N ILE A 38 6.22 -4.31 -5.91
CA ILE A 38 6.39 -5.29 -7.00
C ILE A 38 7.52 -4.84 -7.94
N GLN A 39 7.50 -3.59 -8.38
CA GLN A 39 8.54 -3.02 -9.24
C GLN A 39 9.93 -3.08 -8.58
N THR A 40 10.01 -2.80 -7.27
CA THR A 40 11.26 -2.83 -6.52
C THR A 40 11.83 -4.25 -6.41
N VAL A 41 10.98 -5.27 -6.20
CA VAL A 41 11.42 -6.68 -6.24
C VAL A 41 11.85 -7.09 -7.65
N MET A 42 11.13 -6.68 -8.69
CA MET A 42 11.52 -6.94 -10.08
C MET A 42 12.89 -6.34 -10.42
N ARG A 43 13.16 -5.12 -9.96
CA ARG A 43 14.49 -4.47 -10.12
C ARG A 43 15.58 -5.21 -9.36
N ARG A 44 15.30 -5.66 -8.14
CA ARG A 44 16.24 -6.46 -7.34
C ARG A 44 16.71 -7.73 -8.05
N TYR A 45 15.82 -8.38 -8.81
CA TYR A 45 16.11 -9.59 -9.56
C TYR A 45 16.50 -9.34 -11.03
N GLY A 46 16.64 -8.08 -11.45
CA GLY A 46 17.03 -7.74 -12.82
C GLY A 46 16.00 -8.12 -13.89
N VAL A 47 14.71 -8.22 -13.54
CA VAL A 47 13.64 -8.56 -14.48
C VAL A 47 13.56 -7.48 -15.58
N PRO A 48 13.76 -7.84 -16.87
CA PRO A 48 13.70 -6.87 -17.95
C PRO A 48 12.30 -6.28 -18.10
N GLY A 49 12.23 -4.99 -18.41
CA GLY A 49 10.97 -4.31 -18.72
C GLY A 49 10.00 -4.22 -17.54
N ALA A 50 10.52 -4.12 -16.31
CA ALA A 50 9.70 -4.19 -15.11
C ALA A 50 8.62 -3.10 -15.03
N TYR A 51 9.00 -1.89 -15.45
CA TYR A 51 8.08 -0.76 -15.51
C TYR A 51 7.03 -0.95 -16.61
N GLU A 52 7.42 -1.44 -17.78
CA GLU A 52 6.51 -1.69 -18.90
C GLU A 52 5.46 -2.75 -18.56
N LYS A 53 5.88 -3.89 -17.99
CA LYS A 53 4.96 -4.96 -17.56
C LYS A 53 3.95 -4.48 -16.54
N LEU A 54 4.39 -3.66 -15.58
CA LEU A 54 3.51 -3.06 -14.58
C LEU A 54 2.57 -2.02 -15.20
N LYS A 55 3.09 -1.22 -16.13
CA LYS A 55 2.31 -0.22 -16.85
C LYS A 55 1.22 -0.87 -17.70
N GLU A 56 1.46 -2.01 -18.31
CA GLU A 56 0.43 -2.75 -19.06
C GLU A 56 -0.74 -3.18 -18.18
N VAL A 57 -0.45 -3.63 -16.95
CA VAL A 57 -1.46 -4.06 -15.97
C VAL A 57 -2.22 -2.86 -15.36
N THR A 58 -1.59 -1.69 -15.29
CA THR A 58 -2.15 -0.49 -14.65
C THR A 58 -2.73 0.55 -15.63
N ARG A 59 -2.55 0.38 -16.94
CA ARG A 59 -2.96 1.41 -17.92
C ARG A 59 -4.44 1.32 -18.28
N GLY A 60 -5.17 2.39 -17.95
CA GLY A 60 -6.55 2.61 -18.38
C GLY A 60 -7.60 1.75 -17.69
N LYS A 61 -7.24 1.08 -16.59
CA LYS A 61 -8.12 0.23 -15.78
C LYS A 61 -7.82 0.43 -14.30
N SER A 62 -8.82 0.23 -13.45
CA SER A 62 -8.61 0.06 -12.01
C SER A 62 -7.74 -1.17 -11.79
N VAL A 63 -6.67 -1.01 -11.02
CA VAL A 63 -5.76 -2.10 -10.70
C VAL A 63 -6.49 -3.05 -9.75
N THR A 64 -6.75 -4.28 -10.18
CA THR A 64 -7.40 -5.27 -9.32
C THR A 64 -6.37 -6.21 -8.70
N LYS A 65 -6.74 -6.80 -7.56
CA LYS A 65 -5.96 -7.84 -6.89
C LYS A 65 -5.58 -8.97 -7.84
N GLU A 66 -6.53 -9.45 -8.64
CA GLU A 66 -6.36 -10.59 -9.54
C GLU A 66 -5.34 -10.26 -10.63
N ALA A 67 -5.38 -9.04 -11.17
CA ALA A 67 -4.45 -8.59 -12.19
C ALA A 67 -3.01 -8.49 -11.66
N LEU A 68 -2.83 -7.98 -10.43
CA LEU A 68 -1.53 -7.94 -9.77
C LEU A 68 -1.03 -9.34 -9.42
N HIS A 69 -1.89 -10.21 -8.90
CA HIS A 69 -1.53 -11.59 -8.57
C HIS A 69 -1.11 -12.37 -9.83
N ALA A 70 -1.83 -12.20 -10.94
CA ALA A 70 -1.46 -12.80 -12.23
C ALA A 70 -0.09 -12.31 -12.72
N LEU A 71 0.20 -11.01 -12.56
CA LEU A 71 1.52 -10.45 -12.85
C LEU A 71 2.60 -11.12 -11.99
N ILE A 72 2.43 -11.18 -10.66
CA ILE A 72 3.41 -11.76 -9.73
C ILE A 72 3.72 -13.22 -10.08
N VAL A 73 2.69 -14.02 -10.39
CA VAL A 73 2.85 -15.42 -10.77
C VAL A 73 3.68 -15.56 -12.06
N SER A 74 3.49 -14.66 -13.03
CA SER A 74 4.21 -14.66 -14.31
C SER A 74 5.69 -14.29 -14.22
N LEU A 75 6.16 -13.73 -13.09
CA LEU A 75 7.54 -13.29 -12.94
C LEU A 75 8.50 -14.49 -12.79
N GLU A 76 9.68 -14.40 -13.38
CA GLU A 76 10.76 -15.38 -13.18
C GLU A 76 11.62 -15.00 -11.97
N ILE A 77 11.02 -15.00 -10.77
CA ILE A 77 11.67 -14.71 -9.49
C ILE A 77 11.54 -15.91 -8.53
N PRO A 78 12.38 -16.00 -7.48
CA PRO A 78 12.29 -17.08 -6.49
C PRO A 78 10.89 -17.20 -5.87
N GLN A 79 10.45 -18.44 -5.62
CA GLN A 79 9.11 -18.70 -5.09
C GLN A 79 8.86 -17.98 -3.75
N ALA A 80 9.88 -17.91 -2.89
CA ALA A 80 9.78 -17.21 -1.61
C ALA A 80 9.40 -15.72 -1.78
N ASP A 81 9.91 -15.04 -2.81
CA ASP A 81 9.54 -13.65 -3.07
C ASP A 81 8.18 -13.53 -3.75
N LYS A 82 7.77 -14.51 -4.57
CA LYS A 82 6.39 -14.58 -5.10
C LYS A 82 5.38 -14.71 -3.97
N ASP A 83 5.60 -15.66 -3.07
CA ASP A 83 4.72 -15.91 -1.93
C ASP A 83 4.65 -14.68 -1.03
N ARG A 84 5.79 -14.00 -0.82
CA ARG A 84 5.83 -12.74 -0.08
C ARG A 84 4.98 -11.66 -0.76
N LEU A 85 5.13 -11.45 -2.06
CA LEU A 85 4.35 -10.46 -2.80
C LEU A 85 2.86 -10.80 -2.86
N LEU A 86 2.49 -12.08 -2.97
CA LEU A 86 1.10 -12.55 -2.99
C LEU A 86 0.40 -12.42 -1.62
N ALA A 87 1.18 -12.46 -0.54
CA ALA A 87 0.67 -12.23 0.81
C ALA A 87 0.48 -10.74 1.15
N MET A 88 1.03 -9.82 0.34
CA MET A 88 0.91 -8.39 0.59
C MET A 88 -0.49 -7.88 0.26
N THR A 89 -1.00 -7.02 1.15
CA THR A 89 -2.20 -6.21 0.95
C THR A 89 -1.87 -4.73 1.10
N PRO A 90 -2.68 -3.81 0.55
CA PRO A 90 -2.50 -2.37 0.78
C PRO A 90 -2.41 -2.00 2.27
N ALA A 91 -3.23 -2.64 3.10
CA ALA A 91 -3.22 -2.44 4.56
C ALA A 91 -1.93 -2.95 5.24
N SER A 92 -1.29 -3.99 4.70
CA SER A 92 -0.01 -4.49 5.23
C SER A 92 1.20 -3.66 4.76
N TYR A 93 1.03 -2.86 3.70
CA TYR A 93 2.12 -2.10 3.09
C TYR A 93 2.33 -0.73 3.73
N ILE A 94 2.58 -0.74 5.05
CA ILE A 94 2.76 0.47 5.87
C ILE A 94 4.23 0.76 6.23
N GLY A 95 5.16 -0.09 5.77
CA GLY A 95 6.59 0.06 6.06
C GLY A 95 6.89 0.14 7.56
N LYS A 96 7.54 1.24 7.98
CA LYS A 96 7.90 1.50 9.39
C LYS A 96 6.89 2.39 10.12
N ALA A 97 5.68 2.60 9.59
CA ALA A 97 4.72 3.57 10.13
C ALA A 97 4.44 3.34 11.63
N VAL A 98 4.15 2.08 12.03
CA VAL A 98 3.86 1.74 13.44
C VAL A 98 5.09 1.97 14.32
N GLU A 99 6.27 1.54 13.88
CA GLU A 99 7.53 1.72 14.61
C GLU A 99 7.80 3.20 14.89
N LEU A 100 7.62 4.07 13.89
CA LEU A 100 7.89 5.50 14.03
C LEU A 100 6.82 6.21 14.86
N ALA A 101 5.55 5.81 14.74
CA ALA A 101 4.44 6.38 15.51
C ALA A 101 4.55 6.09 17.02
N GLN A 102 5.16 4.97 17.40
CA GLN A 102 5.35 4.60 18.81
C GLN A 102 6.61 5.22 19.45
N ARG A 103 7.49 5.83 18.64
CA ARG A 103 8.75 6.43 19.11
C ARG A 103 8.62 7.90 19.55
N VAL A 104 7.44 8.49 19.36
CA VAL A 104 7.10 9.87 19.77
C VAL A 104 6.26 9.86 21.03
#